data_AF-A0A2W0CJP4-F1
#
_entry.id   AF-A0A2W0CJP4-F1
#
_cell.length_a   1.000
_cell.length_b   1.000
_cell.length_c   1.000
_cell.angle_alpha   90.00
_cell.angle_beta   90.00
_cell.angle_gamma   90.00
#
_symmetry.space_group_name_H-M   'P 1'
#
loop_
_entity.id
_entity.type
_entity.pdbx_description
1 polymer ?
#
loop_
_entity_poly.entity_id
_entity_poly.type
_entity_poly.pdbx_seq_one_letter_code
_entity_poly.pdbx_strand_id
1 'polypeptide(L)'
;MPKWSKKSLLIVLVLIFLAVIAACSSKEQTDEEKLTELFKDSIANSVKNTESTSEVEPPTVESKLREISNFITMDIWNEGFVNISSYTSRGTDALGQTMDMDFTMERLGKSMEKKAEYDTYMQGLDPKYDDFKLVWTKLSNEIDTLYSKLKEDKPSANDENYEFDTGLFAQYQGAFKNDVMDLNP
;
A
#
# COMPACT_ATOMS: atom_id res chain seq x y z
N MET A 1 1.57 -67.02 -12.69
CA MET A 1 1.99 -65.60 -12.80
C MET A 1 0.85 -64.69 -12.36
N PRO A 2 0.94 -64.08 -11.17
CA PRO A 2 0.20 -62.86 -10.84
C PRO A 2 1.17 -61.66 -10.71
N LYS A 3 0.84 -60.52 -11.33
CA LYS A 3 1.59 -59.27 -11.20
C LYS A 3 1.21 -58.60 -9.88
N TRP A 4 2.13 -58.59 -8.92
CA TRP A 4 2.00 -57.87 -7.64
C TRP A 4 2.86 -56.60 -7.64
N SER A 5 2.24 -55.50 -7.19
CA SER A 5 2.75 -54.12 -7.27
C SER A 5 3.75 -53.78 -6.15
N LYS A 6 4.83 -53.09 -6.53
CA LYS A 6 6.05 -52.78 -5.77
C LYS A 6 5.93 -51.79 -4.60
N LYS A 7 4.79 -51.71 -3.90
CA LYS A 7 4.59 -50.72 -2.81
C LYS A 7 4.51 -51.30 -1.39
N SER A 8 4.82 -52.57 -1.19
CA SER A 8 4.60 -53.22 0.12
C SER A 8 5.83 -53.90 0.75
N LEU A 9 7.07 -53.54 0.36
CA LEU A 9 8.28 -54.26 0.79
C LEU A 9 9.39 -53.40 1.42
N LEU A 10 9.08 -52.19 1.88
CA LEU A 10 10.07 -51.26 2.47
C LEU A 10 9.73 -50.82 3.91
N ILE A 11 8.73 -51.45 4.51
CA ILE A 11 8.53 -51.43 5.95
C ILE A 11 9.01 -52.81 6.41
N VAL A 12 9.87 -52.87 7.42
CA VAL A 12 10.51 -54.09 7.98
C VAL A 12 11.88 -54.45 7.36
N LEU A 13 12.88 -53.59 7.54
CA LEU A 13 14.29 -53.99 7.79
C LEU A 13 15.03 -52.77 8.38
N VAL A 14 14.98 -52.57 9.71
CA VAL A 14 16.08 -52.96 10.64
C VAL A 14 17.25 -51.94 10.52
N LEU A 15 17.40 -50.91 11.34
CA LEU A 15 17.59 -50.90 12.81
C LEU A 15 18.59 -51.95 13.33
N ILE A 16 19.80 -52.06 12.77
CA ILE A 16 20.93 -52.74 13.43
C ILE A 16 22.25 -51.96 13.23
N PHE A 17 22.72 -51.37 14.35
CA PHE A 17 24.11 -51.33 14.87
C PHE A 17 25.25 -50.78 13.99
N LEU A 18 25.79 -49.59 14.30
CA LEU A 18 26.92 -49.31 15.22
C LEU A 18 28.31 -49.48 14.56
N ALA A 19 29.12 -48.40 14.51
CA ALA A 19 30.32 -48.25 15.36
C ALA A 19 31.30 -47.11 14.91
N VAL A 20 31.87 -46.44 15.93
CA VAL A 20 33.16 -45.67 16.01
C VAL A 20 33.21 -44.36 15.19
N ILE A 21 33.58 -43.18 15.72
CA ILE A 21 34.74 -42.79 16.54
C ILE A 21 34.43 -41.52 17.35
N ALA A 22 34.85 -41.50 18.62
CA ALA A 22 35.02 -40.28 19.42
C ALA A 22 36.50 -39.86 19.40
N ALA A 23 36.79 -38.62 18.98
CA ALA A 23 38.04 -37.91 19.26
C ALA A 23 37.79 -36.40 19.15
N CYS A 24 38.01 -35.67 20.25
CA CYS A 24 37.87 -34.22 20.38
C CYS A 24 38.90 -33.45 19.55
N SER A 25 38.48 -32.40 18.85
CA SER A 25 39.26 -31.15 18.72
C SER A 25 38.34 -30.03 18.22
N SER A 26 38.20 -28.98 19.03
CA SER A 26 37.81 -27.60 18.65
C SER A 26 36.67 -27.45 17.62
N LYS A 27 35.42 -27.34 18.11
CA LYS A 27 34.33 -26.75 17.31
C LYS A 27 34.55 -25.25 17.19
N GLU A 28 35.20 -24.85 16.11
CA GLU A 28 34.99 -23.54 15.54
C GLU A 28 33.54 -23.53 15.00
N GLN A 29 32.68 -22.72 15.62
CA GLN A 29 31.29 -22.59 15.18
C GLN A 29 31.27 -21.94 13.79
N THR A 30 30.61 -22.61 12.86
CA THR A 30 30.40 -22.15 11.49
C THR A 30 29.66 -20.81 11.50
N ASP A 31 29.95 -19.93 10.54
CA ASP A 31 29.43 -18.56 10.49
C ASP A 31 27.89 -18.47 10.52
N GLU A 32 27.19 -19.52 10.06
CA GLU A 32 25.73 -19.62 10.15
C GLU A 32 25.21 -19.78 11.59
N GLU A 33 25.93 -20.47 12.47
CA GLU A 33 25.56 -20.60 13.90
C GLU A 33 25.73 -19.25 14.62
N LYS A 34 26.79 -18.49 14.30
CA LYS A 34 26.98 -17.13 14.83
C LYS A 34 25.94 -16.15 14.32
N LEU A 35 25.60 -16.23 13.03
CA LEU A 35 24.55 -15.38 12.43
C LEU A 35 23.18 -15.67 13.06
N THR A 36 22.85 -16.95 13.29
CA THR A 36 21.58 -17.31 13.93
C THR A 36 21.52 -16.92 15.40
N GLU A 37 22.64 -16.96 16.14
CA GLU A 37 22.71 -16.44 17.51
C GLU A 37 22.58 -14.92 17.56
N LEU A 38 23.27 -14.19 16.68
CA LEU A 38 23.15 -12.73 16.55
C LEU A 38 21.73 -12.29 16.14
N PHE A 39 21.06 -13.03 15.25
CA PHE A 39 19.67 -12.78 14.90
C PHE A 39 18.72 -13.05 16.07
N LYS A 40 18.95 -14.11 16.86
CA LYS A 40 18.13 -14.41 18.04
C LYS A 40 18.28 -13.35 19.11
N ASP A 41 19.49 -12.86 19.36
CA ASP A 41 19.73 -11.79 20.34
C ASP A 41 19.18 -10.44 19.87
N SER A 42 19.25 -10.15 18.56
CA SER A 42 18.63 -8.97 17.96
C SER A 42 17.10 -8.98 18.10
N ILE A 43 16.47 -10.13 17.82
CA ILE A 43 15.03 -10.30 17.98
C ILE A 43 14.63 -10.27 19.47
N ALA A 44 15.37 -10.94 20.36
CA ALA A 44 15.07 -10.93 21.79
C ALA A 44 15.18 -9.53 22.42
N ASN A 45 16.12 -8.71 21.94
CA ASN A 45 16.28 -7.33 22.41
C ASN A 45 15.27 -6.37 21.78
N SER A 46 14.78 -6.61 20.56
CA SER A 46 13.68 -5.81 19.98
C SER A 46 12.32 -6.15 20.61
N VAL A 47 12.10 -7.42 20.98
CA VAL A 47 10.88 -7.90 21.63
C VAL A 47 10.78 -7.43 23.09
N LYS A 48 11.89 -7.34 23.83
CA LYS A 48 11.88 -6.82 25.22
C LYS A 48 11.51 -5.34 25.35
N ASN A 49 11.60 -4.55 24.29
CA ASN A 49 11.15 -3.15 24.26
C ASN A 49 9.75 -2.96 23.66
N THR A 50 9.07 -4.05 23.28
CA THR A 50 7.70 -4.00 22.73
C THR A 50 6.84 -5.15 23.25
N GLU A 51 6.90 -5.43 24.56
CA GLU A 51 5.81 -6.13 25.24
C GLU A 51 4.84 -5.09 25.82
N SER A 52 4.15 -4.43 24.89
CA SER A 52 2.79 -3.97 25.08
C SER A 52 2.06 -4.43 23.84
N THR A 53 1.63 -5.69 23.86
CA THR A 53 0.64 -6.20 22.91
C THR A 53 -0.69 -5.53 23.25
N SER A 54 -0.81 -4.24 22.93
CA SER A 54 -2.10 -3.64 22.69
C SER A 54 -2.67 -4.36 21.49
N GLU A 55 -3.74 -5.12 21.70
CA GLU A 55 -4.61 -5.55 20.61
C GLU A 55 -4.88 -4.31 19.76
N VAL A 56 -4.40 -4.29 18.51
CA VAL A 56 -4.72 -3.20 17.59
C VAL A 56 -6.21 -3.36 17.31
N GLU A 57 -7.03 -2.56 18.00
CA GLU A 57 -8.45 -2.49 17.70
C GLU A 57 -8.63 -2.26 16.20
N PRO A 58 -9.59 -2.94 15.55
CA PRO A 58 -9.85 -2.73 14.13
C PRO A 58 -10.12 -1.24 13.88
N PRO A 59 -9.63 -0.67 12.77
CA PRO A 59 -9.80 0.74 12.48
C PRO A 59 -11.29 1.09 12.47
N THR A 60 -11.67 2.12 13.22
CA THR A 60 -13.03 2.65 13.22
C THR A 60 -13.38 3.21 11.84
N VAL A 61 -14.67 3.37 11.55
CA VAL A 61 -15.12 3.99 10.28
C VAL A 61 -14.58 5.41 10.17
N GLU A 62 -14.60 6.17 11.26
CA GLU A 62 -14.10 7.55 11.33
C GLU A 62 -12.59 7.61 11.05
N SER A 63 -11.82 6.67 11.59
CA SER A 63 -10.38 6.57 11.33
C SER A 63 -10.12 6.25 9.85
N LYS A 64 -10.90 5.34 9.26
CA LYS A 64 -10.77 4.99 7.85
C LYS A 64 -11.21 6.12 6.92
N LEU A 65 -12.27 6.86 7.23
CA LEU A 65 -12.67 8.05 6.48
C LEU A 65 -11.59 9.14 6.52
N ARG A 66 -10.90 9.31 7.66
CA ARG A 66 -9.74 10.21 7.78
C ARG A 66 -8.56 9.75 6.92
N GLU A 67 -8.27 8.46 6.92
CA GLU A 67 -7.27 7.87 6.02
C GLU A 67 -7.59 8.17 4.55
N ILE A 68 -8.85 7.96 4.13
CA ILE A 68 -9.30 8.25 2.77
C ILE A 68 -9.14 9.74 2.45
N SER A 69 -9.56 10.63 3.34
CA SER A 69 -9.42 12.08 3.14
C SER A 69 -7.95 12.51 3.01
N ASN A 70 -7.04 11.88 3.76
CA ASN A 70 -5.61 12.15 3.67
C ASN A 70 -5.04 11.61 2.36
N PHE A 71 -5.40 10.39 1.97
CA PHE A 71 -5.02 9.79 0.69
C PHE A 71 -5.42 10.67 -0.50
N ILE A 72 -6.66 11.16 -0.56
CA ILE A 72 -7.10 12.07 -1.62
C ILE A 72 -6.24 13.34 -1.63
N THR A 73 -5.97 13.91 -0.46
CA THR A 73 -5.23 15.17 -0.36
C THR A 73 -3.75 15.00 -0.73
N MET A 74 -3.12 13.92 -0.25
CA MET A 74 -1.69 13.69 -0.47
C MET A 74 -1.45 13.09 -1.85
N ASP A 75 -2.01 11.92 -2.12
CA ASP A 75 -1.62 11.10 -3.26
C ASP A 75 -2.30 11.49 -4.57
N ILE A 76 -3.55 11.97 -4.52
CA ILE A 76 -4.30 12.37 -5.72
C ILE A 76 -4.11 13.86 -6.01
N TRP A 77 -4.34 14.71 -5.01
CA TRP A 77 -4.28 16.16 -5.19
C TRP A 77 -2.84 16.68 -5.28
N ASN A 78 -2.05 16.53 -4.21
CA ASN A 78 -0.71 17.13 -4.16
C ASN A 78 0.27 16.45 -5.12
N GLU A 79 0.43 15.13 -5.00
CA GLU A 79 1.41 14.38 -5.80
C GLU A 79 0.97 14.19 -7.27
N GLY A 80 -0.33 14.31 -7.55
CA GLY A 80 -0.90 14.19 -8.89
C GLY A 80 -1.29 15.55 -9.48
N PHE A 81 -2.55 15.94 -9.28
CA PHE A 81 -3.19 17.02 -10.04
C PHE A 81 -2.53 18.39 -9.88
N VAL A 82 -2.04 18.73 -8.69
CA VAL A 82 -1.33 20.00 -8.43
C VAL A 82 0.02 20.03 -9.15
N ASN A 83 0.80 18.96 -9.04
CA ASN A 83 2.08 18.85 -9.73
C ASN A 83 1.92 18.88 -11.25
N ILE A 84 0.92 18.17 -11.77
CA ILE A 84 0.62 18.17 -13.22
C ILE A 84 0.18 19.57 -13.69
N SER A 85 -0.70 20.24 -12.97
CA SER A 85 -1.12 21.62 -13.31
C SER A 85 0.07 22.60 -13.31
N SER A 86 1.00 22.44 -12.37
CA SER A 86 2.22 23.24 -12.34
C SER A 86 3.11 22.92 -13.53
N TYR A 87 3.23 21.65 -13.90
CA TYR A 87 4.09 21.20 -15.00
C TYR A 87 3.62 21.69 -16.35
N THR A 88 2.31 21.68 -16.61
CA THR A 88 1.77 22.26 -17.85
C THR A 88 2.02 23.76 -17.90
N SER A 89 1.88 24.47 -16.79
CA SER A 89 2.11 25.92 -16.77
C SER A 89 3.60 26.33 -16.82
N ARG A 90 4.51 25.60 -16.16
CA ARG A 90 5.89 26.06 -15.89
C ARG A 90 6.99 25.03 -16.18
N GLY A 91 6.60 23.82 -16.59
CA GLY A 91 7.54 22.71 -16.85
C GLY A 91 8.15 22.08 -15.59
N THR A 92 7.70 22.47 -14.40
CA THR A 92 8.17 21.98 -13.10
C THR A 92 7.01 21.55 -12.22
N ASP A 93 7.29 20.75 -11.19
CA ASP A 93 6.31 20.45 -10.16
C ASP A 93 5.88 21.72 -9.39
N ALA A 94 4.94 21.58 -8.45
CA ALA A 94 4.42 22.70 -7.69
C ALA A 94 5.44 23.39 -6.77
N LEU A 95 6.55 22.70 -6.46
CA LEU A 95 7.67 23.24 -5.67
C LEU A 95 8.76 23.88 -6.55
N GLY A 96 8.61 23.84 -7.88
CA GLY A 96 9.59 24.37 -8.82
C GLY A 96 10.73 23.39 -9.17
N GLN A 97 10.57 22.11 -8.83
CA GLN A 97 11.57 21.08 -9.08
C GLN A 97 11.33 20.36 -10.42
N THR A 98 12.36 19.71 -10.94
CA THR A 98 12.25 18.88 -12.14
C THR A 98 11.26 17.74 -11.92
N MET A 99 10.30 17.61 -12.84
CA MET A 99 9.27 16.57 -12.79
C MET A 99 9.39 15.62 -13.97
N ASP A 100 9.37 14.32 -13.70
CA ASP A 100 9.21 13.28 -14.70
C ASP A 100 7.72 12.96 -14.84
N MET A 101 7.12 13.35 -15.97
CA MET A 101 5.69 13.15 -16.21
C MET A 101 5.32 11.65 -16.33
N ASP A 102 6.19 10.81 -16.91
CA ASP A 102 5.91 9.37 -17.01
C ASP A 102 5.90 8.72 -15.63
N PHE A 103 6.88 9.04 -14.81
CA PHE A 103 6.94 8.56 -13.44
C PHE A 103 5.75 9.07 -12.60
N THR A 104 5.38 10.34 -12.75
CA THR A 104 4.22 10.93 -12.07
C THR A 104 2.93 10.23 -12.46
N MET A 105 2.72 9.96 -13.75
CA MET A 105 1.57 9.21 -14.25
C MET A 105 1.56 7.76 -13.75
N GLU A 106 2.72 7.08 -13.66
CA GLU A 106 2.82 5.74 -13.07
C GLU A 106 2.40 5.74 -11.59
N ARG A 107 2.87 6.73 -10.82
CA ARG A 107 2.53 6.88 -9.40
C ARG A 107 1.03 7.18 -9.21
N LEU A 108 0.48 8.07 -10.03
CA LEU A 108 -0.96 8.37 -10.02
C LEU A 108 -1.77 7.12 -10.38
N GLY A 109 -1.33 6.32 -11.34
CA GLY A 109 -1.96 5.03 -11.67
C GLY A 109 -2.06 4.07 -10.48
N LYS A 110 -1.00 3.97 -9.66
CA LYS A 110 -1.03 3.18 -8.41
C LYS A 110 -2.01 3.77 -7.38
N SER A 111 -2.11 5.08 -7.30
CA SER A 111 -3.13 5.73 -6.47
C SER A 111 -4.54 5.41 -6.96
N MET A 112 -4.76 5.31 -8.28
CA MET A 112 -6.06 4.90 -8.83
C MET A 112 -6.44 3.46 -8.47
N GLU A 113 -5.47 2.55 -8.40
CA GLU A 113 -5.71 1.18 -7.89
C GLU A 113 -6.16 1.21 -6.42
N LYS A 114 -5.48 2.01 -5.58
CA LYS A 114 -5.85 2.19 -4.18
C LYS A 114 -7.21 2.85 -4.00
N LYS A 115 -7.55 3.83 -4.84
CA LYS A 115 -8.86 4.49 -4.87
C LYS A 115 -9.98 3.46 -5.08
N ALA A 116 -9.79 2.45 -5.93
CA ALA A 116 -10.81 1.42 -6.16
C ALA A 116 -11.13 0.59 -4.89
N GLU A 117 -10.14 0.38 -4.02
CA GLU A 117 -10.38 -0.21 -2.70
C GLU A 117 -11.26 0.68 -1.83
N TYR A 118 -11.03 2.01 -1.87
CA TYR A 118 -11.83 2.98 -1.14
C TYR A 118 -13.23 3.16 -1.73
N ASP A 119 -13.38 3.05 -3.05
CA ASP A 119 -14.70 2.99 -3.70
C ASP A 119 -15.52 1.82 -3.16
N THR A 120 -14.90 0.65 -3.04
CA THR A 120 -15.54 -0.55 -2.46
C THR A 120 -15.89 -0.35 -0.99
N TYR A 121 -14.95 0.22 -0.21
CA TYR A 121 -15.17 0.51 1.20
C TYR A 121 -16.35 1.46 1.41
N MET A 122 -16.40 2.57 0.66
CA MET A 122 -17.45 3.59 0.77
C MET A 122 -18.83 3.03 0.45
N GLN A 123 -18.95 2.18 -0.57
CA GLN A 123 -20.20 1.50 -0.91
C GLN A 123 -20.69 0.56 0.21
N GLY A 124 -19.76 -0.04 0.96
CA GLY A 124 -20.03 -0.96 2.06
C GLY A 124 -20.39 -0.31 3.40
N LEU A 125 -20.34 1.03 3.51
CA LEU A 125 -20.65 1.73 4.76
C LEU A 125 -22.14 1.60 5.15
N ASP A 126 -22.42 1.66 6.45
CA ASP A 126 -23.79 1.71 6.98
C ASP A 126 -24.59 2.93 6.44
N PRO A 127 -25.94 2.86 6.40
CA PRO A 127 -26.78 3.97 5.95
C PRO A 127 -26.59 5.30 6.70
N LYS A 128 -26.12 5.26 7.95
CA LYS A 128 -25.78 6.48 8.71
C LYS A 128 -24.67 7.32 8.07
N TYR A 129 -23.93 6.77 7.10
CA TYR A 129 -22.88 7.47 6.35
C TYR A 129 -23.29 7.79 4.90
N ASP A 130 -24.59 7.78 4.57
CA ASP A 130 -25.05 8.00 3.18
C ASP A 130 -24.64 9.37 2.61
N ASP A 131 -24.53 10.40 3.44
CA ASP A 131 -24.01 11.71 3.00
C ASP A 131 -22.54 11.62 2.54
N PHE A 132 -21.69 10.88 3.26
CA PHE A 132 -20.32 10.61 2.84
C PHE A 132 -20.27 9.85 1.51
N LYS A 133 -21.16 8.87 1.31
CA LYS A 133 -21.24 8.12 0.04
C LYS A 133 -21.61 9.02 -1.12
N LEU A 134 -22.53 9.96 -0.92
CA LEU A 134 -22.97 10.90 -1.94
C LEU A 134 -21.82 11.82 -2.38
N VAL A 135 -21.11 12.41 -1.41
CA VAL A 135 -19.96 13.28 -1.70
C VAL A 135 -18.82 12.48 -2.33
N TRP A 136 -18.51 11.30 -1.78
CA TRP A 136 -17.49 10.41 -2.33
C TRP A 136 -17.79 10.01 -3.77
N THR A 137 -19.03 9.68 -4.11
CA THR A 137 -19.39 9.32 -5.49
C THR A 137 -19.07 10.45 -6.48
N LYS A 138 -19.35 11.70 -6.11
CA LYS A 138 -19.03 12.87 -6.94
C LYS A 138 -17.52 13.07 -7.08
N LEU A 139 -16.82 13.02 -5.95
CA LEU A 139 -15.36 13.14 -5.90
C LEU A 139 -14.67 12.05 -6.71
N SER A 140 -15.05 10.80 -6.48
CA SER A 140 -14.50 9.61 -7.13
C SER A 140 -14.66 9.65 -8.65
N ASN A 141 -15.87 9.97 -9.14
CA ASN A 141 -16.13 10.11 -10.57
C ASN A 141 -15.32 11.25 -11.21
N GLU A 142 -15.14 12.35 -10.49
CA GLU A 142 -14.34 13.47 -10.98
C GLU A 142 -12.85 13.10 -11.08
N ILE A 143 -12.32 12.35 -10.10
CA ILE A 143 -10.96 11.80 -10.18
C ILE A 143 -10.81 10.91 -11.42
N ASP A 144 -11.78 10.02 -11.69
CA ASP A 144 -11.75 9.14 -12.85
C ASP A 144 -11.80 9.93 -14.17
N THR A 145 -12.57 11.02 -14.20
CA THR A 145 -12.68 11.92 -15.35
C THR A 145 -11.35 12.62 -15.62
N LEU A 146 -10.74 13.23 -14.60
CA LEU A 146 -9.45 13.90 -14.70
C LEU A 146 -8.34 12.92 -15.07
N TYR A 147 -8.29 11.75 -14.44
CA TYR A 147 -7.30 10.73 -14.75
C TYR A 147 -7.43 10.19 -16.18
N SER A 148 -8.66 10.05 -16.68
CA SER A 148 -8.90 9.63 -18.07
C SER A 148 -8.38 10.69 -19.05
N LYS A 149 -8.63 11.97 -18.79
CA LYS A 149 -8.09 13.08 -19.59
C LYS A 149 -6.56 13.02 -19.69
N LEU A 150 -5.88 12.80 -18.57
CA LEU A 150 -4.42 12.69 -18.53
C LEU A 150 -3.86 11.51 -19.33
N LYS A 151 -4.62 10.42 -19.43
CA LYS A 151 -4.22 9.25 -20.24
C LYS A 151 -4.49 9.45 -21.73
N GLU A 152 -5.58 10.12 -22.07
CA GLU A 152 -5.96 10.42 -23.46
C GLU A 152 -5.05 11.44 -24.10
N ASP A 153 -4.68 12.48 -23.34
CA ASP A 153 -3.79 13.54 -23.75
C ASP A 153 -2.74 13.75 -22.66
N LYS A 154 -1.57 13.14 -22.85
CA LYS A 154 -0.48 13.22 -21.88
C LYS A 154 0.08 14.66 -21.85
N PRO A 155 0.10 15.33 -20.69
CA PRO A 155 0.55 16.72 -20.64
C PRO A 155 2.04 16.88 -20.95
N SER A 156 2.36 17.98 -21.62
CA SER A 156 3.73 18.41 -21.93
C SER A 156 4.16 19.59 -21.07
N ALA A 157 5.47 19.72 -20.84
CA ALA A 157 6.03 20.84 -20.08
C ALA A 157 5.76 22.17 -20.79
N ASN A 158 5.34 23.20 -20.05
CA ASN A 158 5.08 24.55 -20.57
C ASN A 158 3.99 24.62 -21.65
N ASP A 159 3.03 23.69 -21.63
CA ASP A 159 1.84 23.75 -22.45
C ASP A 159 0.74 24.56 -21.76
N GLU A 160 0.78 25.89 -21.95
CA GLU A 160 -0.23 26.82 -21.41
C GLU A 160 -1.64 26.61 -22.00
N ASN A 161 -1.75 25.87 -23.12
CA ASN A 161 -3.04 25.56 -23.74
C ASN A 161 -3.63 24.24 -23.24
N TYR A 162 -2.89 23.48 -22.42
CA TYR A 162 -3.39 22.25 -21.83
C TYR A 162 -4.48 22.56 -20.80
N GLU A 163 -5.73 22.32 -21.16
CA GLU A 163 -6.85 22.54 -20.25
C GLU A 163 -6.91 21.45 -19.19
N PHE A 164 -6.62 21.77 -17.92
CA PHE A 164 -6.75 20.84 -16.80
C PHE A 164 -7.48 21.49 -15.63
N ASP A 165 -8.80 21.61 -15.78
CA ASP A 165 -9.66 22.22 -14.76
C ASP A 165 -9.93 21.25 -13.62
N THR A 166 -9.45 21.58 -12.42
CA THR A 166 -9.60 20.79 -11.21
C THR A 166 -10.62 21.39 -10.23
N GLY A 167 -11.41 22.37 -10.67
CA GLY A 167 -12.34 23.11 -9.82
C GLY A 167 -13.40 22.22 -9.15
N LEU A 168 -14.02 21.32 -9.91
CA LEU A 168 -15.01 20.37 -9.37
C LEU A 168 -14.37 19.39 -8.38
N PHE A 169 -13.17 18.89 -8.70
CA PHE A 169 -12.42 18.04 -7.79
C PHE A 169 -12.15 18.75 -6.46
N ALA A 170 -11.62 19.98 -6.50
CA ALA A 170 -11.32 20.75 -5.30
C ALA A 170 -12.59 21.03 -4.47
N GLN A 171 -13.71 21.30 -5.12
CA GLN A 171 -15.01 21.47 -4.45
C GLN A 171 -15.44 20.21 -3.71
N TYR A 172 -15.44 19.05 -4.38
CA TYR A 172 -15.89 17.79 -3.78
C TYR A 172 -14.93 17.28 -2.71
N GLN A 173 -13.61 17.43 -2.92
CA GLN A 173 -12.60 17.11 -1.91
C GLN A 173 -12.79 17.98 -0.66
N GLY A 174 -13.02 19.29 -0.85
CA GLY A 174 -13.27 20.21 0.25
C GLY A 174 -14.48 19.82 1.08
N ALA A 175 -15.59 19.47 0.42
CA ALA A 175 -16.79 18.96 1.09
C ALA A 175 -16.50 17.68 1.88
N PHE A 176 -15.87 16.68 1.24
CA PHE A 176 -15.55 15.42 1.89
C PHE A 176 -14.64 15.60 3.11
N LYS A 177 -13.60 16.43 2.98
CA LYS A 177 -12.69 16.74 4.08
C LYS A 177 -13.42 17.39 5.26
N ASN A 178 -14.32 18.34 4.99
CA ASN A 178 -15.09 19.02 6.02
C ASN A 178 -16.01 18.03 6.76
N ASP A 179 -16.75 17.19 6.02
CA ASP A 179 -17.62 16.16 6.62
C ASP A 179 -16.81 15.22 7.53
N VAL A 180 -15.60 14.84 7.11
CA VAL A 180 -14.69 13.99 7.91
C VAL A 180 -14.14 14.71 9.15
N MET A 181 -13.89 16.02 9.07
CA MET A 181 -13.48 16.82 10.23
C MET A 181 -14.62 16.94 11.25
N ASP A 182 -15.86 17.11 10.79
CA ASP A 182 -17.04 17.28 11.64
C ASP A 182 -17.45 15.99 12.38
N LEU A 183 -16.95 14.82 11.97
CA LEU A 183 -17.12 13.56 12.71
C LEU A 183 -16.40 13.52 14.06
N ASN A 184 -15.41 14.40 14.27
CA ASN A 184 -14.57 14.38 15.46
C ASN A 184 -14.34 15.81 16.00
N PRO A 185 -15.42 16.48 16.47
CA PRO A 185 -15.37 17.86 16.94
C PRO A 185 -14.56 18.05 18.23
#